data_AF-A0A242VZR8-F1
#
_entry.id   AF-A0A242VZR8-F1
#
_cell.length_a   1.000
_cell.length_b   1.000
_cell.length_c   1.000
_cell.angle_alpha   90.00
_cell.angle_beta   90.00
_cell.angle_gamma   90.00
#
_symmetry.space_group_name_H-M   'P 1'
#
loop_
_entity.id
_entity.type
_entity.pdbx_description
1 polymer ?
#
loop_
_entity_poly.entity_id
_entity_poly.type
_entity_poly.pdbx_seq_one_letter_code
_entity_poly.pdbx_strand_id
1 'polypeptide(L)' 'MIGKTFEEFLREAGHAVEVEVNNRTGEVMYHINGETISSNDISKSQYAGLQRRYTMLSEDKFKK' A
#
# COMPACT_ATOMS: atom_id res chain seq x y z
N MET A 1 -2.17 15.49 -2.14
CA MET A 1 -2.46 14.05 -2.39
C MET A 1 -3.93 13.76 -2.10
N ILE A 2 -4.90 14.28 -2.87
CA ILE A 2 -6.31 13.90 -2.71
C ILE A 2 -6.53 12.64 -3.56
N GLY A 3 -7.17 11.60 -3.01
CA GLY A 3 -7.57 10.40 -3.75
C GLY A 3 -6.48 9.40 -4.13
N LYS A 4 -5.25 9.53 -3.60
CA LYS A 4 -4.18 8.60 -3.98
C LYS A 4 -4.35 7.23 -3.35
N THR A 5 -4.22 6.18 -4.14
CA THR A 5 -4.18 4.80 -3.65
C THR A 5 -2.84 4.52 -2.97
N PHE A 6 -2.77 3.44 -2.20
CA PHE A 6 -1.50 3.03 -1.59
C PHE A 6 -0.44 2.66 -2.65
N GLU A 7 -0.86 2.11 -3.79
CA GLU A 7 -0.01 1.87 -4.96
C GLU A 7 0.66 3.15 -5.45
N GLU A 8 -0.11 4.23 -5.63
CA GLU A 8 0.43 5.51 -6.08
C GLU A 8 1.41 6.07 -5.06
N PHE A 9 1.11 5.95 -3.76
CA PHE A 9 2.03 6.37 -2.70
C PHE A 9 3.38 5.63 -2.75
N LEU A 10 3.36 4.31 -3.01
CA LEU A 10 4.58 3.52 -3.14
C LEU A 10 5.38 3.91 -4.40
N ARG A 11 4.70 4.18 -5.53
CA ARG A 11 5.35 4.68 -6.74
C ARG A 11 6.03 6.03 -6.52
N GLU A 12 5.39 6.95 -5.79
CA GLU A 12 5.99 8.24 -5.44
C GLU A 12 7.19 8.11 -4.50
N ALA A 13 7.20 7.07 -3.67
CA ALA A 13 8.36 6.71 -2.84
C ALA A 13 9.48 6.03 -3.65
N GLY A 14 9.33 5.87 -4.97
CA GLY A 14 10.36 5.34 -5.87
C GLY A 14 10.33 3.81 -6.03
N HIS A 15 9.25 3.14 -5.63
CA HIS A 15 9.11 1.70 -5.80
C HIS A 15 8.40 1.35 -7.12
N ALA A 16 8.87 0.29 -7.78
CA ALA A 16 8.12 -0.33 -8.87
C ALA A 16 7.01 -1.18 -8.24
N VAL A 17 5.74 -0.82 -8.51
CA VAL A 17 4.58 -1.49 -7.90
C VAL A 17 3.55 -1.89 -8.95
N GLU A 18 3.09 -3.12 -8.84
CA GLU A 18 1.86 -3.63 -9.47
C GLU A 18 0.90 -4.15 -8.38
N VAL A 19 -0.40 -4.07 -8.64
CA VAL A 19 -1.44 -4.50 -7.70
C VAL A 19 -2.40 -5.44 -8.40
N GLU A 20 -2.69 -6.56 -7.75
CA GLU A 20 -3.71 -7.51 -8.18
C GLU A 20 -4.62 -7.89 -7.03
N VAL A 21 -5.81 -8.40 -7.35
CA VAL A 21 -6.71 -9.01 -6.36
C VAL A 21 -6.58 -10.52 -6.49
N ASN A 22 -6.22 -11.18 -5.40
CA ASN A 22 -6.20 -12.63 -5.34
C ASN A 22 -7.65 -13.15 -5.40
N ASN A 23 -8.04 -13.71 -6.54
CA ASN A 23 -9.41 -14.19 -6.76
C ASN A 23 -9.83 -15.35 -5.84
N ARG A 24 -8.90 -16.01 -5.14
CA ARG A 24 -9.21 -17.07 -4.17
C ARG A 24 -9.47 -16.53 -2.77
N THR A 25 -8.68 -15.56 -2.32
CA THR A 25 -8.77 -15.02 -0.95
C THR A 25 -9.50 -13.68 -0.86
N GLY A 26 -9.69 -12.99 -2.00
CA GLY A 26 -10.20 -11.63 -2.06
C GLY A 26 -9.21 -10.57 -1.59
N GLU A 27 -7.97 -10.96 -1.28
CA GLU A 27 -6.94 -10.07 -0.76
C GLU A 27 -6.28 -9.27 -1.89
N VAL A 28 -5.88 -8.04 -1.56
CA VAL A 28 -5.06 -7.22 -2.47
C VAL A 28 -3.60 -7.67 -2.32
N MET A 29 -2.96 -8.03 -3.43
CA MET A 29 -1.55 -8.38 -3.49
C MET A 29 -0.78 -7.23 -4.13
N TYR A 30 0.28 -6.77 -3.44
CA TYR A 30 1.21 -5.77 -3.93
C TYR A 30 2.48 -6.46 -4.40
N HIS A 31 2.87 -6.23 -5.64
CA HIS A 31 4.15 -6.65 -6.20
C HIS A 31 5.09 -5.46 -6.20
N ILE A 32 5.95 -5.38 -5.19
CA ILE A 32 6.82 -4.23 -4.90
C ILE A 32 8.27 -4.64 -5.13
N ASN A 33 8.95 -4.02 -6.10
CA ASN A 33 10.37 -4.29 -6.41
C ASN A 33 10.72 -5.79 -6.61
N GLY A 34 9.78 -6.58 -7.14
CA GLY A 34 9.94 -8.02 -7.36
C GLY A 34 9.56 -8.90 -6.16
N GLU A 35 9.10 -8.31 -5.06
CA GLU A 35 8.51 -9.04 -3.93
C GLU A 35 6.99 -8.97 -3.96
N THR A 36 6.33 -10.08 -3.66
CA THR A 36 4.87 -10.13 -3.53
C THR A 36 4.46 -10.11 -2.07
N ILE A 37 3.54 -9.23 -1.71
CA ILE A 37 3.01 -9.13 -0.36
C ILE A 37 1.50 -8.88 -0.33
N SER A 38 0.79 -9.59 0.56
CA SER A 38 -0.64 -9.38 0.77
C SER A 38 -0.92 -8.08 1.55
N SER A 39 -2.10 -7.51 1.36
CA SER A 39 -2.60 -6.38 2.15
C SER A 39 -2.71 -6.69 3.63
N ASN A 40 -2.84 -7.96 4.01
CA ASN A 40 -2.93 -8.38 5.41
C ASN A 40 -1.55 -8.43 6.08
N ASP A 41 -0.51 -8.76 5.31
CA ASP A 41 0.86 -8.92 5.82
C ASP A 41 1.72 -7.66 5.67
N ILE A 42 1.28 -6.67 4.90
CA ILE A 42 2.06 -5.46 4.63
C ILE A 42 2.48 -4.71 5.90
N SER A 43 1.67 -4.76 6.96
CA SER A 43 1.96 -4.17 8.27
C SER A 43 3.10 -4.86 9.04
N LYS A 44 3.48 -6.07 8.64
CA LYS A 44 4.55 -6.89 9.22
C LYS A 44 5.80 -6.93 8.33
N SER A 45 5.79 -6.23 7.20
CA SER A 45 6.84 -6.27 6.20
C SER A 45 7.81 -5.09 6.28
N GLN A 46 8.81 -5.08 5.40
CA GLN A 46 9.68 -3.93 5.21
C GLN A 46 8.91 -2.65 4.78
N TYR A 47 7.72 -2.80 4.18
CA TYR A 47 6.87 -1.68 3.74
C TYR A 47 5.92 -1.17 4.83
N ALA A 48 5.94 -1.74 6.04
CA ALA A 48 5.07 -1.34 7.15
C ALA A 48 5.19 0.15 7.50
N GLY A 49 6.41 0.70 7.42
CA GLY A 49 6.66 2.12 7.64
C GLY A 49 5.96 3.02 6.61
N LEU A 50 5.96 2.60 5.34
CA LEU A 50 5.27 3.32 4.26
C LEU A 50 3.76 3.20 4.40
N GLN A 51 3.24 2.02 4.76
CA GLN A 51 1.82 1.84 5.06
C GLN A 51 1.35 2.78 6.17
N ARG A 52 2.07 2.85 7.29
CA ARG A 52 1.72 3.75 8.40
C ARG A 52 1.70 5.22 7.98
N ARG A 53 2.68 5.65 7.18
CA ARG A 53 2.73 7.03 6.63
C ARG A 53 1.52 7.30 5.74
N TYR A 54 1.19 6.39 4.84
CA TYR A 54 0.01 6.48 3.99
C TYR A 54 -1.27 6.59 4.83
N THR A 55 -1.46 5.71 5.82
CA THR A 55 -2.63 5.74 6.71
C THR A 55 -2.73 7.07 7.45
N MET A 56 -1.66 7.56 8.06
CA MET A 56 -1.67 8.86 8.75
C MET A 56 -2.04 10.01 7.81
N LEU A 57 -1.46 10.07 6.60
CA LEU A 57 -1.79 11.08 5.60
C LEU A 57 -3.23 10.98 5.08
N SER A 58 -3.83 9.79 5.16
CA SER A 58 -5.23 9.55 4.79
C SER A 58 -6.20 9.92 5.92
N GLU A 59 -5.83 9.65 7.18
CA GLU A 59 -6.64 9.89 8.37
C GLU A 59 -6.66 11.36 8.81
N ASP A 60 -5.55 12.09 8.62
CA ASP A 60 -5.47 13.53 8.92
C ASP A 60 -6.48 14.36 8.11
N LYS A 61 -7.08 13.76 7.08
CA LYS A 61 -8.15 14.37 6.28
C LYS A 61 -9.55 14.15 6.86
N PHE A 62 -9.76 13.10 7.63
CA PHE A 62 -11.08 12.82 8.24
C PHE A 62 -11.29 13.59 9.55
N LYS A 63 -10.28 14.33 10.02
CA LYS A 63 -10.34 15.17 11.22
C LYS A 63 -10.58 16.67 10.94
N LYS A 64 -10.92 17.06 9.70
CA LYS A 64 -11.15 18.46 9.34
C LYS A 64 -12.60 18.75 8.99
#